data_AF-A0A0A6ZW85-F1
#
_entry.id   AF-A0A0A6ZW85-F1
#
_cell.length_a   1.000
_cell.length_b   1.000
_cell.length_c   1.000
_cell.angle_alpha   90.00
_cell.angle_beta   90.00
_cell.angle_gamma   90.00
#
_symmetry.space_group_name_H-M   'P 1'
#
loop_
_entity.id
_entity.type
_entity.pdbx_description
1 polymer ?
#
loop_
_entity_poly.entity_id
_entity_poly.type
_entity_poly.pdbx_seq_one_letter_code
_entity_poly.pdbx_strand_id
1 'polypeptide(L)'
;MSEGWNIAVLGATGAVGEALLETLAERQFPVGEIYALARNESAGEQLRFGGKTITVQDAAEFDWTQAQLAFFVAGKEATAAWVEEATNSGCLVIDSSGLFVLEPDVPLVVPEVNPFVLTDYRNRNVIAVPDSLTSQLLAALKPLIDQGGLSRISVTSLISASAQGKKAVDALAGQSAKLLNGIPIDEEDFFGRQLAFNMLPLLPDSEGSVREERRIVDEVRKILQDEGLMISASVVQAPVFYGHAQMVNFEALRPLAAEEARDAFVQGEDIVLSEENEFPTQVGDASGTPHLSVGCVRNDYGMPEQVQFWSVADNVRFGGALMAVKIRRETGAGVSVLMSDQQQPPVYKIALGIEYDGSKYYGWQRQNEVRSVQEKLEKALSQVANEPITVFCAGRTDAGVHGTGQVVHFETTAQRKDAAWTLGVNANLPGDIAVRWVKAVPDDFHARFSATARRYRYIIYNHRLRPAVLSKGVTHFYEPLDAERMHRAAQCLLGENDFTSFRAVQCQSRTPWRNVMHINVTRHGPYVVVDIKANAFVHHMVRNIVGSLMEVGAHNQPESWIAELLAAKDRTLAAATAKAEGLYLVAVDYPDRYDLPKPPMGPLFLAD
;
A
#
# COMPACT_ATOMS: atom_id res chain seq x y z
N MET A 1 9.36 -27.88 -25.25
CA MET A 1 9.94 -26.57 -25.61
C MET A 1 8.88 -25.55 -25.24
N SER A 2 9.05 -24.80 -24.15
CA SER A 2 8.08 -23.75 -23.80
C SER A 2 8.21 -22.65 -24.85
N GLU A 3 7.15 -22.35 -25.58
CA GLU A 3 7.10 -21.23 -26.53
C GLU A 3 7.37 -19.93 -25.76
N GLY A 4 8.39 -19.18 -26.16
CA GLY A 4 8.73 -17.90 -25.54
C GLY A 4 7.68 -16.83 -25.86
N TRP A 5 7.68 -15.74 -25.11
CA TRP A 5 6.76 -14.62 -25.28
C TRP A 5 7.11 -13.79 -26.51
N ASN A 6 6.11 -13.40 -27.28
CA ASN A 6 6.28 -12.37 -28.28
C ASN A 6 6.25 -11.00 -27.62
N ILE A 7 7.36 -10.26 -27.69
CA ILE A 7 7.56 -9.02 -26.91
C ILE A 7 7.74 -7.83 -27.85
N ALA A 8 6.93 -6.79 -27.66
CA ALA A 8 7.16 -5.48 -28.27
C ALA A 8 7.89 -4.54 -27.30
N VAL A 9 8.81 -3.73 -27.79
CA VAL A 9 9.50 -2.68 -27.02
C VAL A 9 9.28 -1.35 -27.71
N LEU A 10 8.35 -0.54 -27.21
CA LEU A 10 8.07 0.80 -27.70
C LEU A 10 9.04 1.81 -27.09
N GLY A 11 9.83 2.45 -27.93
CA GLY A 11 10.96 3.30 -27.52
C GLY A 11 12.28 2.54 -27.46
N ALA A 12 12.44 1.51 -28.29
CA ALA A 12 13.60 0.61 -28.27
C ALA A 12 14.96 1.32 -28.50
N THR A 13 14.98 2.45 -29.22
CA THR A 13 16.20 3.25 -29.48
C THR A 13 16.53 4.24 -28.37
N GLY A 14 15.69 4.37 -27.35
CA GLY A 14 15.99 5.15 -26.16
C GLY A 14 16.95 4.41 -25.23
N ALA A 15 17.64 5.14 -24.35
CA ALA A 15 18.59 4.55 -23.40
C ALA A 15 17.96 3.43 -22.53
N VAL A 16 16.71 3.62 -22.07
CA VAL A 16 15.98 2.60 -21.31
C VAL A 16 15.57 1.42 -22.20
N GLY A 17 15.20 1.66 -23.46
CA GLY A 17 14.85 0.61 -24.42
C GLY A 17 16.03 -0.30 -24.75
N GLU A 18 17.20 0.28 -25.03
CA GLU A 18 18.44 -0.48 -25.25
C GLU A 18 18.82 -1.28 -24.01
N ALA A 19 18.82 -0.64 -22.83
CA ALA A 19 19.09 -1.33 -21.56
C ALA A 19 18.09 -2.46 -21.27
N LEU A 20 16.83 -2.31 -21.68
CA LEU A 20 15.80 -3.34 -21.52
C LEU A 20 16.06 -4.54 -22.44
N LEU A 21 16.44 -4.31 -23.70
CA LEU A 21 16.85 -5.38 -24.62
C LEU A 21 18.06 -6.15 -24.09
N GLU A 22 19.07 -5.43 -23.58
CA GLU A 22 20.24 -6.04 -22.93
C GLU A 22 19.85 -6.85 -21.70
N THR A 23 19.03 -6.28 -20.80
CA THR A 23 18.60 -6.93 -19.56
C THR A 23 17.81 -8.20 -19.84
N LEU A 24 16.89 -8.18 -20.83
CA LEU A 24 16.13 -9.35 -21.28
C LEU A 24 17.07 -10.46 -21.79
N ALA A 25 18.12 -10.10 -22.53
CA ALA A 25 19.10 -11.05 -23.04
C ALA A 25 20.01 -11.62 -21.94
N GLU A 26 20.56 -10.74 -21.08
CA GLU A 26 21.44 -11.10 -19.95
C GLU A 26 20.74 -12.05 -18.97
N ARG A 27 19.45 -11.79 -18.68
CA ARG A 27 18.64 -12.62 -17.77
C ARG A 27 17.99 -13.83 -18.45
N GLN A 28 18.32 -14.11 -19.71
CA GLN A 28 17.78 -15.23 -20.49
C GLN A 28 16.23 -15.29 -20.43
N PHE A 29 15.59 -14.12 -20.56
CA PHE A 29 14.13 -14.04 -20.51
C PHE A 29 13.53 -14.91 -21.63
N PRO A 30 12.43 -15.65 -21.39
CA PRO A 30 11.84 -16.53 -22.39
C PRO A 30 11.16 -15.71 -23.50
N VAL A 31 11.94 -15.31 -24.50
CA VAL A 31 11.47 -14.54 -25.67
C VAL A 31 11.29 -15.47 -26.87
N GLY A 32 10.12 -15.40 -27.51
CA GLY A 32 9.82 -16.03 -28.79
C GLY A 32 10.29 -15.12 -29.92
N GLU A 33 9.45 -14.17 -30.31
CA GLU A 33 9.80 -13.06 -31.21
C GLU A 33 9.98 -11.75 -30.42
N ILE A 34 10.88 -10.87 -30.89
CA ILE A 34 11.09 -9.54 -30.33
C ILE A 34 10.91 -8.46 -31.38
N TYR A 35 10.07 -7.47 -31.07
CA TYR A 35 9.71 -6.37 -31.95
C TYR A 35 10.23 -5.06 -31.33
N ALA A 36 11.29 -4.50 -31.90
CA ALA A 36 11.77 -3.18 -31.52
C ALA A 36 10.97 -2.10 -32.27
N LEU A 37 10.30 -1.22 -31.53
CA LEU A 37 9.41 -0.20 -32.09
C LEU A 37 9.89 1.21 -31.70
N ALA A 38 9.78 2.14 -32.64
CA ALA A 38 10.01 3.56 -32.42
C ALA A 38 9.02 4.39 -33.25
N ARG A 39 8.97 5.71 -33.01
CA ARG A 39 8.26 6.65 -33.90
C ARG A 39 9.13 7.00 -35.10
N ASN A 40 8.52 7.10 -36.28
CA ASN A 40 9.01 7.48 -37.63
C ASN A 40 10.52 7.76 -37.83
N GLU A 41 11.13 8.62 -37.01
CA GLU A 41 12.52 9.08 -37.17
C GLU A 41 13.58 7.98 -36.93
N SER A 42 13.26 6.97 -36.12
CA SER A 42 14.18 5.86 -35.78
C SER A 42 13.86 4.53 -36.48
N ALA A 43 12.81 4.49 -37.32
CA ALA A 43 12.47 3.28 -38.05
C ALA A 43 13.58 2.92 -39.06
N GLY A 44 13.96 1.64 -39.11
CA GLY A 44 15.06 1.13 -39.93
C GLY A 44 16.43 1.07 -39.24
N GLU A 45 16.56 1.64 -38.04
CA GLU A 45 17.75 1.46 -37.20
C GLU A 45 17.96 -0.03 -36.85
N GLN A 46 19.21 -0.42 -36.57
CA GLN A 46 19.58 -1.80 -36.27
C GLN A 46 20.06 -1.91 -34.82
N LEU A 47 19.32 -2.65 -34.00
CA LEU A 47 19.68 -2.94 -32.61
C LEU A 47 20.17 -4.38 -32.49
N ARG A 48 20.77 -4.73 -31.34
CA ARG A 48 21.22 -6.09 -31.04
C ARG A 48 20.39 -6.71 -29.92
N PHE A 49 19.98 -7.95 -30.10
CA PHE A 49 19.31 -8.75 -29.07
C PHE A 49 19.75 -10.21 -29.16
N GLY A 50 20.28 -10.77 -28.07
CA GLY A 50 20.70 -12.19 -28.03
C GLY A 50 21.70 -12.59 -29.11
N GLY A 51 22.61 -11.69 -29.50
CA GLY A 51 23.59 -11.90 -30.58
C GLY A 51 23.04 -11.80 -32.00
N LYS A 52 21.74 -11.51 -32.17
CA LYS A 52 21.10 -11.24 -33.47
C LYS A 52 20.89 -9.74 -33.66
N THR A 53 20.88 -9.31 -34.92
CA THR A 53 20.48 -7.95 -35.29
C THR A 53 18.96 -7.91 -35.47
N ILE A 54 18.30 -6.93 -34.86
CA ILE A 54 16.87 -6.66 -34.99
C ILE A 54 16.67 -5.27 -35.61
N THR A 55 15.78 -5.18 -36.58
CA THR A 55 15.45 -3.91 -37.24
C THR A 55 14.32 -3.23 -36.50
N VAL A 56 14.50 -1.95 -36.20
CA VAL A 56 13.47 -1.11 -35.56
C VAL A 56 12.35 -0.84 -36.56
N GLN A 57 11.12 -1.10 -36.16
CA GLN A 57 9.92 -0.88 -36.97
C GLN A 57 9.21 0.39 -36.53
N ASP A 58 8.45 0.98 -37.44
CA ASP A 58 7.54 2.08 -37.09
C ASP A 58 6.37 1.52 -36.29
N ALA A 59 6.15 2.09 -35.10
CA ALA A 59 5.02 1.71 -34.25
C ALA A 59 3.66 1.91 -34.94
N ALA A 60 3.56 2.84 -35.90
CA ALA A 60 2.33 3.09 -36.64
C ALA A 60 1.98 2.01 -37.67
N GLU A 61 2.95 1.20 -38.08
CA GLU A 61 2.75 0.10 -39.03
C GLU A 61 2.74 -1.27 -38.33
N PHE A 62 2.91 -1.29 -37.02
CA PHE A 62 3.02 -2.52 -36.24
C PHE A 62 1.64 -3.10 -35.89
N ASP A 63 1.42 -4.36 -36.26
CA ASP A 63 0.23 -5.11 -35.82
C ASP A 63 0.45 -5.64 -34.40
N TRP A 64 -0.22 -5.02 -33.43
CA TRP A 64 -0.15 -5.32 -32.01
C TRP A 64 -0.66 -6.71 -31.63
N THR A 65 -1.42 -7.40 -32.49
CA THR A 65 -1.85 -8.78 -32.25
C THR A 65 -0.69 -9.77 -32.27
N GLN A 66 0.47 -9.37 -32.82
CA GLN A 66 1.69 -10.18 -32.84
C GLN A 66 2.38 -10.25 -31.47
N ALA A 67 2.13 -9.29 -30.56
CA ALA A 67 2.80 -9.19 -29.27
C ALA A 67 1.87 -9.57 -28.12
N GLN A 68 2.36 -10.43 -27.22
CA GLN A 68 1.66 -10.81 -26.00
C GLN A 68 2.02 -9.91 -24.81
N LEU A 69 3.22 -9.32 -24.85
CA LEU A 69 3.76 -8.43 -23.85
C LEU A 69 4.37 -7.21 -24.55
N ALA A 70 4.16 -6.02 -24.02
CA ALA A 70 4.80 -4.82 -24.51
C ALA A 70 5.42 -3.99 -23.38
N PHE A 71 6.66 -3.56 -23.57
CA PHE A 71 7.34 -2.59 -22.72
C PHE A 71 7.23 -1.21 -23.34
N PHE A 72 6.62 -0.27 -22.62
CA PHE A 72 6.44 1.10 -23.07
C PHE A 72 7.44 2.01 -22.33
N VAL A 73 8.48 2.43 -23.04
CA VAL A 73 9.58 3.25 -22.52
C VAL A 73 9.83 4.51 -23.38
N ALA A 74 8.79 4.96 -24.09
CA ALA A 74 8.83 6.07 -25.06
C ALA A 74 8.22 7.39 -24.56
N GLY A 75 7.92 7.50 -23.27
CA GLY A 75 7.28 8.69 -22.67
C GLY A 75 5.77 8.76 -22.86
N LYS A 76 5.13 9.74 -22.21
CA LYS A 76 3.67 9.82 -22.05
C LYS A 76 2.93 9.96 -23.37
N GLU A 77 3.47 10.75 -24.28
CA GLU A 77 2.83 11.03 -25.58
C GLU A 77 2.79 9.78 -26.47
N ALA A 78 3.89 9.04 -26.54
CA ALA A 78 3.96 7.77 -27.28
C ALA A 78 3.06 6.70 -26.64
N THR A 79 3.02 6.66 -25.31
CA THR A 79 2.15 5.73 -24.57
C THR A 79 0.68 6.02 -24.85
N ALA A 80 0.26 7.28 -24.74
CA ALA A 80 -1.12 7.68 -25.02
C ALA A 80 -1.57 7.35 -26.46
N ALA A 81 -0.64 7.38 -27.43
CA ALA A 81 -0.94 7.06 -28.82
C ALA A 81 -1.24 5.58 -29.07
N TRP A 82 -0.59 4.65 -28.34
CA TRP A 82 -0.58 3.23 -28.71
C TRP A 82 -1.13 2.27 -27.65
N VAL A 83 -1.29 2.72 -26.39
CA VAL A 83 -1.65 1.84 -25.28
C VAL A 83 -3.04 1.20 -25.47
N GLU A 84 -4.03 1.95 -25.98
CA GLU A 84 -5.37 1.41 -26.22
C GLU A 84 -5.35 0.32 -27.31
N GLU A 85 -4.62 0.54 -28.39
CA GLU A 85 -4.50 -0.44 -29.48
C GLU A 85 -3.78 -1.72 -29.02
N ALA A 86 -2.68 -1.58 -28.28
CA ALA A 86 -1.95 -2.69 -27.71
C ALA A 86 -2.82 -3.51 -26.75
N THR A 87 -3.46 -2.86 -25.78
CA THR A 87 -4.27 -3.53 -24.75
C THR A 87 -5.54 -4.17 -25.32
N ASN A 88 -6.21 -3.52 -26.28
CA ASN A 88 -7.37 -4.08 -26.98
C ASN A 88 -7.02 -5.30 -27.84
N SER A 89 -5.76 -5.40 -28.29
CA SER A 89 -5.23 -6.57 -29.00
C SER A 89 -4.88 -7.74 -28.06
N GLY A 90 -5.12 -7.60 -26.75
CA GLY A 90 -4.80 -8.60 -25.73
C GLY A 90 -3.36 -8.55 -25.23
N CYS A 91 -2.59 -7.54 -25.62
CA CYS A 91 -1.22 -7.34 -25.16
C CYS A 91 -1.21 -6.83 -23.71
N LEU A 92 -0.41 -7.45 -22.83
CA LEU A 92 -0.11 -6.89 -21.52
C LEU A 92 0.93 -5.78 -21.67
N VAL A 93 0.62 -4.57 -21.21
CA VAL A 93 1.53 -3.42 -21.28
C VAL A 93 2.19 -3.17 -19.93
N ILE A 94 3.52 -3.12 -19.91
CA ILE A 94 4.33 -2.61 -18.79
C ILE A 94 4.78 -1.20 -19.15
N ASP A 95 4.16 -0.21 -18.53
CA ASP A 95 4.33 1.22 -18.81
C ASP A 95 5.33 1.87 -17.85
N SER A 96 6.44 2.40 -18.37
CA SER A 96 7.41 3.19 -17.64
C SER A 96 7.37 4.68 -18.00
N SER A 97 6.32 5.14 -18.70
CA SER A 97 6.21 6.53 -19.17
C SER A 97 5.77 7.53 -18.12
N GLY A 98 5.21 7.05 -17.01
CA GLY A 98 4.58 7.88 -16.00
C GLY A 98 3.16 8.34 -16.36
N LEU A 99 2.51 7.78 -17.39
CA LEU A 99 1.15 8.18 -17.78
C LEU A 99 0.11 7.63 -16.78
N PHE A 100 0.24 6.37 -16.36
CA PHE A 100 -0.76 5.69 -15.53
C PHE A 100 -0.43 5.64 -14.03
N VAL A 101 0.66 6.30 -13.60
CA VAL A 101 1.21 6.14 -12.24
C VAL A 101 0.22 6.50 -11.13
N LEU A 102 -0.70 7.45 -11.32
CA LEU A 102 -1.72 7.83 -10.33
C LEU A 102 -3.12 7.31 -10.64
N GLU A 103 -3.32 6.57 -11.73
CA GLU A 103 -4.63 6.01 -12.07
C GLU A 103 -5.03 4.93 -11.06
N PRO A 104 -6.24 4.99 -10.46
CA PRO A 104 -6.63 4.10 -9.37
C PRO A 104 -6.87 2.66 -9.83
N ASP A 105 -7.16 2.44 -11.11
CA ASP A 105 -7.43 1.14 -11.73
C ASP A 105 -6.18 0.49 -12.36
N VAL A 106 -5.03 1.18 -12.34
CA VAL A 106 -3.74 0.65 -12.84
C VAL A 106 -2.78 0.40 -11.68
N PRO A 107 -2.29 -0.85 -11.50
CA PRO A 107 -1.30 -1.15 -10.47
C PRO A 107 0.02 -0.44 -10.75
N LEU A 108 0.56 0.23 -9.72
CA LEU A 108 1.89 0.84 -9.72
C LEU A 108 2.81 -0.02 -8.85
N VAL A 109 3.85 -0.61 -9.44
CA VAL A 109 4.55 -1.74 -8.81
C VAL A 109 6.06 -1.54 -8.69
N VAL A 110 6.56 -1.71 -7.46
CA VAL A 110 7.96 -2.08 -7.22
C VAL A 110 7.96 -3.55 -6.80
N PRO A 111 8.56 -4.47 -7.60
CA PRO A 111 8.37 -5.92 -7.48
C PRO A 111 8.54 -6.50 -6.07
N GLU A 112 9.52 -6.03 -5.31
CA GLU A 112 9.84 -6.56 -3.98
C GLU A 112 8.99 -5.91 -2.89
N VAL A 113 8.39 -4.75 -3.17
CA VAL A 113 7.71 -3.90 -2.18
C VAL A 113 6.23 -4.24 -2.12
N ASN A 114 5.57 -4.27 -3.27
CA ASN A 114 4.12 -4.44 -3.35
C ASN A 114 3.68 -5.42 -4.47
N PRO A 115 4.25 -6.63 -4.57
CA PRO A 115 3.90 -7.59 -5.64
C PRO A 115 2.41 -7.97 -5.63
N PHE A 116 1.75 -7.86 -4.47
CA PHE A 116 0.35 -8.22 -4.27
C PHE A 116 -0.65 -7.38 -5.08
N VAL A 117 -0.29 -6.18 -5.56
CA VAL A 117 -1.20 -5.37 -6.40
C VAL A 117 -1.21 -5.82 -7.87
N LEU A 118 -0.30 -6.71 -8.26
CA LEU A 118 -0.23 -7.20 -9.64
C LEU A 118 -1.50 -7.93 -10.06
N THR A 119 -2.34 -8.44 -9.15
CA THR A 119 -3.62 -9.05 -9.51
C THR A 119 -4.56 -8.11 -10.26
N ASP A 120 -4.38 -6.80 -10.09
CA ASP A 120 -5.28 -5.77 -10.59
C ASP A 120 -4.99 -5.37 -12.05
N TYR A 121 -3.90 -5.88 -12.67
CA TYR A 121 -3.53 -5.48 -14.05
C TYR A 121 -4.65 -5.76 -15.06
N ARG A 122 -5.48 -6.77 -14.80
CA ARG A 122 -6.58 -7.21 -15.69
C ARG A 122 -7.65 -6.16 -15.90
N ASN A 123 -7.71 -5.12 -15.06
CA ASN A 123 -8.63 -4.00 -15.23
C ASN A 123 -8.39 -3.26 -16.55
N ARG A 124 -7.12 -3.11 -16.94
CA ARG A 124 -6.69 -2.30 -18.10
C ARG A 124 -5.71 -3.01 -19.02
N ASN A 125 -5.25 -4.21 -18.67
CA ASN A 125 -4.06 -4.85 -19.25
C ASN A 125 -2.81 -3.94 -19.21
N VAL A 126 -2.71 -3.09 -18.19
CA VAL A 126 -1.58 -2.18 -17.97
C VAL A 126 -1.03 -2.39 -16.56
N ILE A 127 0.29 -2.37 -16.44
CA ILE A 127 1.02 -2.26 -15.18
C ILE A 127 1.95 -1.07 -15.29
N ALA A 128 1.91 -0.15 -14.34
CA ALA A 128 2.80 1.01 -14.31
C ALA A 128 4.07 0.68 -13.50
N VAL A 129 5.21 1.12 -14.04
CA VAL A 129 6.51 1.16 -13.38
C VAL A 129 6.67 2.57 -12.78
N PRO A 130 7.02 2.69 -11.49
CA PRO A 130 7.30 3.98 -10.87
C PRO A 130 8.53 4.67 -11.47
N ASP A 131 8.69 5.94 -11.15
CA ASP A 131 9.90 6.68 -11.48
C ASP A 131 11.14 5.99 -10.90
N SER A 132 12.29 6.14 -11.56
CA SER A 132 13.55 5.51 -11.14
C SER A 132 13.97 5.97 -9.74
N LEU A 133 13.68 7.22 -9.35
CA LEU A 133 13.93 7.73 -8.00
C LEU A 133 13.06 7.05 -6.95
N THR A 134 11.78 6.85 -7.25
CA THR A 134 10.84 6.15 -6.36
C THR A 134 11.24 4.69 -6.22
N SER A 135 11.55 4.03 -7.34
CA SER A 135 11.95 2.62 -7.38
C SER A 135 13.24 2.40 -6.57
N GLN A 136 14.25 3.25 -6.75
CA GLN A 136 15.47 3.24 -5.94
C GLN A 136 15.17 3.39 -4.45
N LEU A 137 14.39 4.40 -4.08
CA LEU A 137 14.08 4.69 -2.68
C LEU A 137 13.36 3.53 -2.01
N LEU A 138 12.31 2.98 -2.64
CA LEU A 138 11.52 1.92 -2.03
C LEU A 138 12.23 0.58 -2.02
N ALA A 139 13.02 0.26 -3.04
CA ALA A 139 13.88 -0.92 -3.02
C ALA A 139 14.88 -0.84 -1.86
N ALA A 140 15.49 0.33 -1.62
CA ALA A 140 16.37 0.54 -0.47
C ALA A 140 15.63 0.42 0.87
N LEU A 141 14.43 1.00 0.97
CA LEU A 141 13.69 1.03 2.23
C LEU A 141 13.05 -0.31 2.58
N LYS A 142 12.74 -1.17 1.61
CA LYS A 142 11.97 -2.41 1.85
C LYS A 142 12.53 -3.28 2.98
N PRO A 143 13.83 -3.62 3.04
CA PRO A 143 14.37 -4.42 4.13
C PRO A 143 14.24 -3.74 5.49
N LEU A 144 14.38 -2.41 5.55
CA LEU A 144 14.21 -1.64 6.77
C LEU A 144 12.76 -1.60 7.24
N ILE A 145 11.82 -1.45 6.30
CA ILE A 145 10.38 -1.47 6.57
C ILE A 145 9.97 -2.83 7.13
N ASP A 146 10.50 -3.93 6.59
CA ASP A 146 10.20 -5.28 7.08
C ASP A 146 10.68 -5.51 8.51
N GLN A 147 11.83 -4.91 8.89
CA GLN A 147 12.39 -5.05 10.23
C GLN A 147 11.79 -4.09 11.28
N GLY A 148 11.52 -2.84 10.90
CA GLY A 148 11.18 -1.77 11.85
C GLY A 148 9.83 -1.11 11.64
N GLY A 149 9.14 -1.40 10.53
CA GLY A 149 8.03 -0.60 10.03
C GLY A 149 8.48 0.78 9.57
N LEU A 150 7.54 1.58 9.04
CA LEU A 150 7.83 2.92 8.52
C LEU A 150 7.02 3.99 9.27
N SER A 151 7.70 5.01 9.78
CA SER A 151 7.08 6.19 10.41
C SER A 151 7.24 7.43 9.53
N ARG A 152 8.48 7.74 9.14
CA ARG A 152 8.81 8.96 8.39
C ARG A 152 10.00 8.75 7.46
N ILE A 153 9.96 9.42 6.31
CA ILE A 153 11.05 9.47 5.33
C ILE A 153 11.43 10.93 5.09
N SER A 154 12.73 11.22 5.06
CA SER A 154 13.25 12.40 4.39
C SER A 154 14.28 11.96 3.35
N VAL A 155 14.14 12.41 2.11
CA VAL A 155 15.06 12.06 1.03
C VAL A 155 15.50 13.30 0.27
N THR A 156 16.81 13.41 0.05
CA THR A 156 17.38 14.38 -0.90
C THR A 156 17.99 13.60 -2.05
N SER A 157 17.46 13.81 -3.25
CA SER A 157 17.89 13.14 -4.47
C SER A 157 18.77 14.05 -5.33
N LEU A 158 19.91 13.53 -5.77
CA LEU A 158 20.79 14.13 -6.77
C LEU A 158 20.58 13.40 -8.09
N ILE A 159 19.87 14.04 -9.02
CA ILE A 159 19.56 13.44 -10.32
C ILE A 159 20.67 13.71 -11.34
N SER A 160 20.93 12.72 -12.18
CA SER A 160 21.87 12.80 -13.30
C SER A 160 21.24 13.47 -14.53
N ALA A 161 22.07 13.84 -15.50
CA ALA A 161 21.59 14.37 -16.79
C ALA A 161 20.74 13.33 -17.55
N SER A 162 21.06 12.04 -17.44
CA SER A 162 20.32 10.95 -18.08
C SER A 162 18.83 10.89 -17.70
N ALA A 163 18.41 11.47 -16.56
CA ALA A 163 16.99 11.58 -16.20
C ALA A 163 16.16 12.33 -17.26
N GLN A 164 16.80 13.23 -18.02
CA GLN A 164 16.18 14.03 -19.08
C GLN A 164 16.56 13.55 -20.48
N GLY A 165 17.16 12.35 -20.58
CA GLY A 165 17.49 11.67 -21.83
C GLY A 165 18.79 12.12 -22.49
N LYS A 166 19.05 11.58 -23.68
CA LYS A 166 20.33 11.71 -24.40
C LYS A 166 20.72 13.17 -24.69
N LYS A 167 19.76 14.02 -25.05
CA LYS A 167 20.00 15.45 -25.32
C LYS A 167 20.60 16.17 -24.10
N ALA A 168 20.16 15.82 -22.89
CA ALA A 168 20.69 16.39 -21.66
C ALA A 168 22.10 15.90 -21.34
N VAL A 169 22.38 14.62 -21.61
CA VAL A 169 23.73 14.02 -21.50
C VAL A 169 24.70 14.73 -22.45
N ASP A 170 24.31 14.88 -23.72
CA ASP A 170 25.10 15.57 -24.74
C ASP A 170 25.34 17.05 -24.39
N ALA A 171 24.32 17.73 -23.83
CA ALA A 171 24.44 19.11 -23.37
C ALA A 171 25.46 19.24 -22.22
N LEU A 172 25.40 18.37 -21.21
CA LEU A 172 26.36 18.37 -20.11
C LEU A 172 27.79 18.09 -20.60
N ALA A 173 27.95 17.15 -21.54
CA ALA A 173 29.24 16.82 -22.13
C ALA A 173 29.79 18.02 -22.93
N GLY A 174 28.93 18.66 -23.73
CA GLY A 174 29.24 19.84 -24.52
C GLY A 174 29.67 21.02 -23.66
N GLN A 175 28.93 21.33 -22.59
CA GLN A 175 29.31 22.38 -21.64
C GLN A 175 30.67 22.09 -21.00
N SER A 176 30.89 20.86 -20.53
CA SER A 176 32.14 20.46 -19.89
C SER A 176 33.34 20.62 -20.83
N ALA A 177 33.19 20.17 -22.09
CA ALA A 177 34.22 20.31 -23.11
C ALA A 177 34.50 21.78 -23.45
N LYS A 178 33.47 22.62 -23.62
CA LYS A 178 33.63 24.06 -23.89
C LYS A 178 34.42 24.73 -22.77
N LEU A 179 34.00 24.55 -21.52
CA LEU A 179 34.62 25.19 -20.36
C LEU A 179 36.07 24.75 -20.16
N LEU A 180 36.39 23.47 -20.33
CA LEU A 180 37.77 22.96 -20.24
C LEU A 180 38.68 23.52 -21.34
N ASN A 181 38.11 23.97 -22.47
CA ASN A 181 38.82 24.64 -23.55
C ASN A 181 38.75 26.18 -23.46
N GLY A 182 38.26 26.74 -22.35
CA GLY A 182 38.14 28.19 -22.14
C GLY A 182 37.05 28.87 -22.98
N ILE A 183 36.11 28.09 -23.51
CA ILE A 183 34.97 28.57 -24.31
C ILE A 183 33.77 28.74 -23.37
N PRO A 184 33.08 29.90 -23.37
CA PRO A 184 31.88 30.10 -22.57
C PRO A 184 30.73 29.21 -23.05
N ILE A 185 29.77 28.95 -22.17
CA ILE A 185 28.52 28.26 -22.53
C ILE A 185 27.57 29.20 -23.28
N ASP A 186 26.69 28.63 -24.11
CA ASP A 186 25.71 29.39 -24.87
C ASP A 186 24.54 29.80 -23.94
N GLU A 187 23.91 30.95 -24.21
CA GLU A 187 22.76 31.43 -23.41
C GLU A 187 21.51 30.54 -23.59
N GLU A 188 21.34 29.93 -24.76
CA GLU A 188 20.26 28.98 -25.08
C GLU A 188 20.74 27.53 -24.89
N ASP A 189 21.07 27.16 -23.66
CA ASP A 189 21.44 25.80 -23.30
C ASP A 189 20.24 24.97 -22.80
N PHE A 190 20.30 23.63 -22.97
CA PHE A 190 19.26 22.68 -22.57
C PHE A 190 18.78 22.86 -21.13
N PHE A 191 19.67 23.13 -20.17
CA PHE A 191 19.32 23.29 -18.75
C PHE A 191 18.91 24.73 -18.39
N GLY A 192 18.94 25.66 -19.36
CA GLY A 192 18.71 27.10 -19.18
C GLY A 192 19.81 27.83 -18.39
N ARG A 193 20.73 27.10 -17.75
CA ARG A 193 21.93 27.60 -17.06
C ARG A 193 23.03 26.55 -17.11
N GLN A 194 24.26 26.97 -16.78
CA GLN A 194 25.39 26.06 -16.66
C GLN A 194 25.13 24.95 -15.63
N LEU A 195 25.11 23.70 -16.10
CA LEU A 195 25.13 22.53 -15.23
C LEU A 195 26.57 22.04 -15.02
N ALA A 196 27.45 22.10 -16.03
CA ALA A 196 28.83 21.64 -15.88
C ALA A 196 29.53 22.32 -14.69
N PHE A 197 30.12 21.52 -13.81
CA PHE A 197 30.76 21.96 -12.56
C PHE A 197 29.83 22.73 -11.61
N ASN A 198 28.52 22.48 -11.67
CA ASN A 198 27.51 23.21 -10.91
C ASN A 198 26.37 22.30 -10.44
N MET A 199 25.54 22.77 -9.51
CA MET A 199 24.30 22.10 -9.08
C MET A 199 23.13 23.05 -9.26
N LEU A 200 22.02 22.56 -9.80
CA LEU A 200 20.84 23.37 -10.07
C LEU A 200 19.66 22.92 -9.21
N PRO A 201 19.02 23.83 -8.45
CA PRO A 201 17.74 23.54 -7.83
C PRO A 201 16.66 23.43 -8.90
N LEU A 202 15.62 22.66 -8.62
CA LEU A 202 14.43 22.64 -9.45
C LEU A 202 13.43 23.70 -8.97
N LEU A 203 12.71 24.30 -9.91
CA LEU A 203 11.74 25.35 -9.60
C LEU A 203 10.35 24.75 -9.37
N PRO A 204 9.55 25.34 -8.46
CA PRO A 204 8.15 24.97 -8.32
C PRO A 204 7.38 25.33 -9.60
N ASP A 205 6.40 24.50 -9.94
CA ASP A 205 5.47 24.79 -11.03
C ASP A 205 4.29 25.64 -10.57
N SER A 206 3.28 25.78 -11.44
CA SER A 206 2.07 26.57 -11.17
C SER A 206 1.25 26.08 -9.97
N GLU A 207 1.46 24.84 -9.52
CA GLU A 207 0.79 24.29 -8.34
C GLU A 207 1.61 24.52 -7.04
N GLY A 208 2.74 25.21 -7.13
CA GLY A 208 3.54 25.61 -5.97
C GLY A 208 4.44 24.52 -5.40
N SER A 209 4.70 23.45 -6.16
CA SER A 209 5.64 22.38 -5.76
C SER A 209 6.58 22.00 -6.90
N VAL A 210 7.73 21.42 -6.57
CA VAL A 210 8.63 20.84 -7.57
C VAL A 210 8.03 19.53 -8.06
N ARG A 211 7.91 19.37 -9.38
CA ARG A 211 7.24 18.23 -10.02
C ARG A 211 7.82 16.89 -9.59
N GLU A 212 9.15 16.78 -9.53
CA GLU A 212 9.88 15.58 -9.17
C GLU A 212 9.69 15.23 -7.68
N GLU A 213 9.68 16.22 -6.80
CA GLU A 213 9.42 16.03 -5.36
C GLU A 213 8.00 15.51 -5.12
N ARG A 214 7.00 16.15 -5.74
CA ARG A 214 5.60 15.72 -5.67
C ARG A 214 5.42 14.30 -6.22
N ARG A 215 6.10 13.97 -7.33
CA ARG A 215 6.06 12.62 -7.91
C ARG A 215 6.53 11.55 -6.92
N ILE A 216 7.69 11.75 -6.28
CA ILE A 216 8.21 10.81 -5.26
C ILE A 216 7.17 10.63 -4.14
N VAL A 217 6.63 11.73 -3.62
CA VAL A 217 5.64 11.68 -2.53
C VAL A 217 4.40 10.89 -2.92
N ASP A 218 3.81 11.19 -4.07
CA ASP A 218 2.54 10.59 -4.50
C ASP A 218 2.71 9.11 -4.87
N GLU A 219 3.79 8.77 -5.58
CA GLU A 219 4.08 7.38 -5.94
C GLU A 219 4.40 6.53 -4.72
N VAL A 220 5.25 7.01 -3.79
CA VAL A 220 5.56 6.30 -2.54
C VAL A 220 4.28 6.01 -1.75
N ARG A 221 3.39 7.00 -1.60
CA ARG A 221 2.12 6.84 -0.89
C ARG A 221 1.20 5.84 -1.57
N LYS A 222 1.14 5.84 -2.91
CA LYS A 222 0.34 4.87 -3.67
C LYS A 222 0.90 3.45 -3.52
N ILE A 223 2.21 3.27 -3.67
CA ILE A 223 2.88 1.97 -3.63
C ILE A 223 2.77 1.34 -2.23
N LEU A 224 3.01 2.12 -1.18
CA LEU A 224 2.90 1.67 0.21
C LEU A 224 1.45 1.64 0.72
N GLN A 225 0.50 2.10 -0.09
CA GLN A 225 -0.92 2.24 0.27
C GLN A 225 -1.14 3.03 1.57
N ASP A 226 -0.30 4.03 1.82
CA ASP A 226 -0.34 4.91 2.98
C ASP A 226 -0.27 6.38 2.57
N GLU A 227 -1.43 7.01 2.42
CA GLU A 227 -1.50 8.43 2.10
C GLU A 227 -1.14 9.37 3.25
N GLY A 228 -1.21 8.86 4.48
CA GLY A 228 -0.84 9.62 5.67
C GLY A 228 0.67 9.65 5.90
N LEU A 229 1.45 8.89 5.10
CA LEU A 229 2.88 8.77 5.28
C LEU A 229 3.55 10.15 5.28
N MET A 230 4.33 10.38 6.33
CA MET A 230 5.17 11.56 6.50
C MET A 230 6.41 11.38 5.62
N ILE A 231 6.40 11.97 4.43
CA ILE A 231 7.53 11.97 3.51
C ILE A 231 7.88 13.41 3.13
N SER A 232 9.17 13.73 3.22
CA SER A 232 9.77 14.97 2.69
C SER A 232 10.74 14.59 1.58
N ALA A 233 10.58 15.17 0.39
CA ALA A 233 11.46 14.94 -0.75
C ALA A 233 12.08 16.27 -1.20
N SER A 234 13.36 16.24 -1.55
CA SER A 234 14.06 17.36 -2.20
C SER A 234 14.87 16.85 -3.37
N VAL A 235 14.89 17.59 -4.49
CA VAL A 235 15.59 17.15 -5.71
C VAL A 235 16.52 18.24 -6.23
N VAL A 236 17.75 17.85 -6.57
CA VAL A 236 18.78 18.73 -7.14
C VAL A 236 19.34 18.08 -8.41
N GLN A 237 19.46 18.86 -9.47
CA GLN A 237 20.14 18.44 -10.70
C GLN A 237 21.66 18.51 -10.48
N ALA A 238 22.31 17.35 -10.55
CA ALA A 238 23.75 17.19 -10.39
C ALA A 238 24.47 17.07 -11.75
N PRO A 239 25.76 17.45 -11.84
CA PRO A 239 26.54 17.42 -13.07
C PRO A 239 27.16 16.03 -13.29
N VAL A 240 26.33 14.99 -13.26
CA VAL A 240 26.71 13.59 -13.46
C VAL A 240 25.94 13.04 -14.65
N PHE A 241 26.59 12.25 -15.51
CA PHE A 241 25.95 11.72 -16.72
C PHE A 241 24.87 10.67 -16.41
N TYR A 242 25.21 9.66 -15.61
CA TYR A 242 24.34 8.52 -15.28
C TYR A 242 24.37 8.22 -13.79
N GLY A 243 23.29 7.61 -13.29
CA GLY A 243 23.16 7.21 -11.91
C GLY A 243 22.56 8.30 -11.03
N HIS A 244 21.57 7.92 -10.24
CA HIS A 244 21.00 8.79 -9.20
C HIS A 244 21.68 8.51 -7.87
N ALA A 245 21.75 9.54 -7.03
CA ALA A 245 22.14 9.37 -5.64
C ALA A 245 21.05 9.90 -4.72
N GLN A 246 20.88 9.26 -3.57
CA GLN A 246 19.92 9.65 -2.56
C GLN A 246 20.56 9.62 -1.18
N MET A 247 20.43 10.74 -0.47
CA MET A 247 20.64 10.80 0.96
C MET A 247 19.30 10.58 1.64
N VAL A 248 19.17 9.50 2.39
CA VAL A 248 17.90 9.06 2.97
C VAL A 248 18.03 9.07 4.49
N ASN A 249 17.07 9.74 5.15
CA ASN A 249 16.82 9.62 6.58
C ASN A 249 15.53 8.83 6.76
N PHE A 250 15.63 7.69 7.41
CA PHE A 250 14.53 6.77 7.66
C PHE A 250 14.26 6.70 9.16
N GLU A 251 12.99 6.86 9.51
CA GLU A 251 12.51 6.68 10.87
C GLU A 251 11.52 5.53 10.88
N ALA A 252 11.85 4.49 11.63
CA ALA A 252 11.02 3.31 11.80
C ALA A 252 9.96 3.53 12.89
N LEU A 253 8.93 2.67 12.92
CA LEU A 253 7.97 2.64 14.02
C LEU A 253 8.60 2.09 15.32
N ARG A 254 9.54 1.15 15.16
CA ARG A 254 10.46 0.69 16.22
C ARG A 254 11.82 1.33 15.99
N PRO A 255 12.46 1.93 17.01
CA PRO A 255 13.87 2.34 16.94
C PRO A 255 14.75 1.27 16.30
N LEU A 256 15.52 1.66 15.28
CA LEU A 256 16.40 0.77 14.53
C LEU A 256 17.84 1.26 14.67
N ALA A 257 18.72 0.41 15.19
CA ALA A 257 20.14 0.71 15.21
C ALA A 257 20.75 0.62 13.81
N ALA A 258 21.81 1.38 13.54
CA ALA A 258 22.53 1.33 12.26
C ALA A 258 23.04 -0.09 11.93
N GLU A 259 23.47 -0.85 12.94
CA GLU A 259 23.91 -2.24 12.77
C GLU A 259 22.76 -3.14 12.30
N GLU A 260 21.57 -3.03 12.91
CA GLU A 260 20.37 -3.75 12.45
C GLU A 260 19.98 -3.34 11.02
N ALA A 261 20.11 -2.06 10.68
CA ALA A 261 19.86 -1.58 9.32
C ALA A 261 20.86 -2.16 8.31
N ARG A 262 22.15 -2.27 8.67
CA ARG A 262 23.17 -2.92 7.84
C ARG A 262 22.83 -4.39 7.60
N ASP A 263 22.45 -5.11 8.66
CA ASP A 263 22.01 -6.51 8.55
C ASP A 263 20.79 -6.66 7.63
N ALA A 264 19.84 -5.72 7.68
CA ALA A 264 18.69 -5.68 6.77
C ALA A 264 19.12 -5.53 5.31
N PHE A 265 20.03 -4.59 5.01
CA PHE A 265 20.49 -4.35 3.64
C PHE A 265 21.22 -5.55 3.04
N VAL A 266 21.98 -6.31 3.85
CA VAL A 266 22.65 -7.55 3.40
C VAL A 266 21.66 -8.61 2.91
N GLN A 267 20.44 -8.59 3.44
CA GLN A 267 19.36 -9.50 3.03
C GLN A 267 18.54 -8.98 1.85
N GLY A 268 18.75 -7.74 1.42
CA GLY A 268 18.02 -7.12 0.32
C GLY A 268 18.39 -7.71 -1.04
N GLU A 269 17.38 -8.04 -1.84
CA GLU A 269 17.60 -8.46 -3.22
C GLU A 269 18.11 -7.28 -4.07
N ASP A 270 19.12 -7.53 -4.89
CA ASP A 270 19.79 -6.52 -5.74
C ASP A 270 20.46 -5.36 -4.96
N ILE A 271 20.57 -5.43 -3.63
CA ILE A 271 21.29 -4.45 -2.81
C ILE A 271 22.74 -4.88 -2.62
N VAL A 272 23.67 -3.96 -2.89
CA VAL A 272 25.10 -4.10 -2.59
C VAL A 272 25.46 -3.11 -1.48
N LEU A 273 25.71 -3.62 -0.27
CA LEU A 273 26.12 -2.80 0.87
C LEU A 273 27.64 -2.59 0.87
N SER A 274 28.09 -1.34 0.93
CA SER A 274 29.50 -1.01 1.12
C SER A 274 29.99 -1.33 2.53
N GLU A 275 31.27 -1.64 2.63
CA GLU A 275 31.99 -1.74 3.90
C GLU A 275 31.88 -0.44 4.71
N GLU A 276 32.04 -0.52 6.04
CA GLU A 276 31.79 0.63 6.93
C GLU A 276 32.62 1.88 6.61
N ASN A 277 33.84 1.69 6.10
CA ASN A 277 34.77 2.77 5.76
C ASN A 277 34.75 3.14 4.26
N GLU A 278 33.80 2.58 3.50
CA GLU A 278 33.66 2.81 2.06
C GLU A 278 32.28 3.42 1.74
N PHE A 279 32.15 3.97 0.54
CA PHE A 279 30.91 4.57 0.08
C PHE A 279 30.75 4.38 -1.42
N PRO A 280 29.52 4.12 -1.90
CA PRO A 280 29.28 3.97 -3.31
C PRO A 280 29.05 5.33 -3.98
N THR A 281 29.35 5.42 -5.26
CA THR A 281 29.24 6.62 -6.09
C THR A 281 28.46 6.36 -7.35
N GLN A 282 27.85 7.41 -7.93
CA GLN A 282 27.10 7.25 -9.18
C GLN A 282 27.98 6.75 -10.34
N VAL A 283 29.26 7.10 -10.34
CA VAL A 283 30.19 6.76 -11.43
C VAL A 283 30.81 5.37 -11.22
N GLY A 284 31.28 5.06 -10.03
CA GLY A 284 32.01 3.81 -9.75
C GLY A 284 31.11 2.58 -9.60
N ASP A 285 29.93 2.76 -9.01
CA ASP A 285 29.15 1.64 -8.45
C ASP A 285 27.75 1.54 -9.07
N ALA A 286 27.18 2.67 -9.49
CA ALA A 286 25.87 2.68 -10.13
C ALA A 286 25.94 2.51 -11.65
N SER A 287 26.68 3.37 -12.36
CA SER A 287 26.65 3.44 -13.82
C SER A 287 26.94 2.10 -14.50
N GLY A 288 26.01 1.61 -15.31
CA GLY A 288 26.13 0.36 -16.04
C GLY A 288 25.72 -0.89 -15.26
N THR A 289 25.37 -0.78 -13.97
CA THR A 289 25.06 -1.94 -13.12
C THR A 289 23.55 -2.09 -12.90
N PRO A 290 23.04 -3.33 -12.75
CA PRO A 290 21.65 -3.59 -12.41
C PRO A 290 21.43 -3.71 -10.89
N HIS A 291 22.28 -3.08 -10.08
CA HIS A 291 22.22 -3.19 -8.61
C HIS A 291 22.01 -1.83 -7.96
N LEU A 292 21.43 -1.86 -6.77
CA LEU A 292 21.30 -0.73 -5.87
C LEU A 292 22.45 -0.76 -4.87
N SER A 293 23.34 0.22 -4.91
CA SER A 293 24.45 0.29 -3.95
C SER A 293 24.08 1.18 -2.77
N VAL A 294 24.28 0.70 -1.55
CA VAL A 294 23.98 1.39 -0.29
C VAL A 294 25.24 1.50 0.55
N GLY A 295 25.45 2.65 1.19
CA GLY A 295 26.59 2.86 2.08
C GLY A 295 26.33 3.95 3.10
N CYS A 296 27.37 4.30 3.87
CA CYS A 296 27.33 5.35 4.89
C CYS A 296 26.19 5.18 5.92
N VAL A 297 25.79 3.93 6.22
CA VAL A 297 24.69 3.62 7.14
C VAL A 297 25.08 3.97 8.57
N ARG A 298 24.29 4.81 9.23
CA ARG A 298 24.52 5.29 10.60
C ARG A 298 23.22 5.80 11.22
N ASN A 299 23.16 5.92 12.54
CA ASN A 299 22.12 6.73 13.18
C ASN A 299 22.47 8.21 13.04
N ASP A 300 21.46 9.08 12.93
CA ASP A 300 21.67 10.53 12.84
C ASP A 300 22.18 11.09 14.18
N TYR A 301 23.07 12.07 14.12
CA TYR A 301 23.70 12.66 15.31
C TYR A 301 22.74 13.53 16.13
N GLY A 302 21.84 14.28 15.47
CA GLY A 302 20.87 15.17 16.12
C GLY A 302 19.54 14.49 16.44
N MET A 303 19.20 13.43 15.70
CA MET A 303 18.00 12.61 15.85
C MET A 303 18.38 11.12 15.90
N PRO A 304 18.87 10.60 17.03
CA PRO A 304 19.42 9.23 17.13
C PRO A 304 18.47 8.10 16.70
N GLU A 305 17.16 8.35 16.74
CA GLU A 305 16.11 7.42 16.30
C GLU A 305 16.02 7.27 14.77
N GLN A 306 16.70 8.13 14.00
CA GLN A 306 16.73 8.07 12.55
C GLN A 306 17.97 7.33 12.07
N VAL A 307 17.76 6.41 11.13
CA VAL A 307 18.84 5.80 10.35
C VAL A 307 19.05 6.64 9.10
N GLN A 308 20.27 7.12 8.91
CA GLN A 308 20.72 7.78 7.71
C GLN A 308 21.56 6.83 6.86
N PHE A 309 21.32 6.83 5.55
CA PHE A 309 22.16 6.11 4.59
C PHE A 309 22.26 6.86 3.26
N TRP A 310 23.25 6.46 2.49
CA TRP A 310 23.47 6.93 1.12
C TRP A 310 23.20 5.78 0.16
N SER A 311 22.44 6.04 -0.91
CA SER A 311 22.22 5.05 -1.96
C SER A 311 22.49 5.62 -3.35
N VAL A 312 22.99 4.78 -4.24
CA VAL A 312 23.18 5.09 -5.66
C VAL A 312 22.70 3.94 -6.52
N ALA A 313 22.05 4.26 -7.65
CA ALA A 313 21.59 3.26 -8.61
C ALA A 313 21.58 3.82 -10.02
N ASP A 314 21.79 2.95 -11.02
CA ASP A 314 21.64 3.32 -12.42
C ASP A 314 20.16 3.60 -12.72
N ASN A 315 19.84 4.83 -13.07
CA ASN A 315 18.47 5.23 -13.34
C ASN A 315 17.89 4.63 -14.62
N VAL A 316 18.74 4.16 -15.54
CA VAL A 316 18.38 3.53 -16.80
C VAL A 316 18.32 2.01 -16.63
N ARG A 317 19.38 1.39 -16.10
CA ARG A 317 19.47 -0.07 -15.96
C ARG A 317 18.70 -0.59 -14.75
N PHE A 318 18.99 -0.10 -13.54
CA PHE A 318 18.28 -0.53 -12.33
C PHE A 318 16.85 0.03 -12.31
N GLY A 319 16.69 1.35 -12.32
CA GLY A 319 15.40 2.01 -12.13
C GLY A 319 14.43 1.91 -13.32
N GLY A 320 14.95 1.70 -14.53
CA GLY A 320 14.14 1.56 -15.75
C GLY A 320 14.00 0.12 -16.20
N ALA A 321 15.05 -0.43 -16.80
CA ALA A 321 15.03 -1.72 -17.46
C ALA A 321 14.76 -2.90 -16.50
N LEU A 322 15.50 -2.97 -15.39
CA LEU A 322 15.39 -4.08 -14.45
C LEU A 322 14.02 -4.10 -13.76
N MET A 323 13.53 -2.97 -13.25
CA MET A 323 12.22 -2.89 -12.61
C MET A 323 11.11 -3.40 -13.55
N ALA A 324 11.12 -2.94 -14.81
CA ALA A 324 10.15 -3.38 -15.81
C ALA A 324 10.22 -4.90 -16.06
N VAL A 325 11.42 -5.46 -16.22
CA VAL A 325 11.61 -6.90 -16.44
C VAL A 325 11.19 -7.73 -15.22
N LYS A 326 11.47 -7.25 -14.00
CA LYS A 326 11.08 -7.93 -12.74
C LYS A 326 9.57 -7.96 -12.55
N ILE A 327 8.84 -6.89 -12.89
CA ILE A 327 7.36 -6.88 -12.87
C ILE A 327 6.77 -8.04 -13.68
N ARG A 328 7.35 -8.32 -14.85
CA ARG A 328 6.88 -9.44 -15.67
C ARG A 328 7.16 -10.79 -15.01
N ARG A 329 8.33 -10.96 -14.39
CA ARG A 329 8.68 -12.20 -13.67
C ARG A 329 7.67 -12.46 -12.54
N GLU A 330 7.29 -11.45 -11.79
CA GLU A 330 6.33 -11.57 -10.69
C GLU A 330 4.89 -11.81 -11.17
N THR A 331 4.46 -11.18 -12.27
CA THR A 331 3.21 -11.57 -12.95
C THR A 331 3.27 -12.98 -13.56
N GLY A 332 4.47 -13.48 -13.81
CA GLY A 332 4.75 -14.83 -14.30
C GLY A 332 4.69 -15.86 -13.18
N ALA A 333 5.13 -15.55 -11.97
CA ALA A 333 4.96 -16.41 -10.80
C ALA A 333 3.48 -16.67 -10.46
N GLY A 334 2.57 -15.78 -10.88
CA GLY A 334 1.12 -16.00 -10.86
C GLY A 334 0.52 -16.71 -12.09
N VAL A 335 1.31 -17.01 -13.13
CA VAL A 335 0.84 -17.59 -14.42
C VAL A 335 1.69 -18.79 -14.90
N SER A 336 2.84 -19.08 -14.31
CA SER A 336 3.73 -20.20 -14.66
C SER A 336 3.55 -21.42 -13.75
N VAL A 337 2.31 -21.83 -13.52
CA VAL A 337 1.97 -23.21 -13.12
C VAL A 337 1.35 -23.92 -14.31
N LEU A 338 2.06 -23.95 -15.43
CA LEU A 338 1.85 -24.95 -16.48
C LEU A 338 3.23 -25.28 -17.07
N MET A 339 3.72 -26.46 -16.68
CA MET A 339 4.85 -27.20 -17.26
C MET A 339 6.25 -26.95 -16.70
N SER A 340 6.48 -27.34 -15.44
CA SER A 340 7.41 -28.44 -15.14
C SER A 340 7.06 -29.08 -13.79
N ASP A 341 7.13 -30.40 -13.75
CA ASP A 341 6.54 -31.29 -12.75
C ASP A 341 7.31 -31.27 -11.42
N GLN A 342 7.10 -30.22 -10.61
CA GLN A 342 7.19 -30.29 -9.15
C GLN A 342 6.00 -29.52 -8.55
N GLN A 343 4.96 -30.26 -8.16
CA GLN A 343 3.71 -29.72 -7.61
C GLN A 343 3.97 -28.82 -6.39
N GLN A 344 3.91 -27.50 -6.57
CA GLN A 344 3.66 -26.59 -5.46
C GLN A 344 2.23 -26.87 -4.95
N PRO A 345 2.05 -27.03 -3.63
CA PRO A 345 0.75 -27.36 -3.08
C PRO A 345 -0.25 -26.22 -3.36
N PRO A 346 -1.51 -26.54 -3.73
CA PRO A 346 -2.53 -25.53 -3.97
C PRO A 346 -2.72 -24.65 -2.73
N VAL A 347 -2.80 -23.33 -2.95
CA VAL A 347 -3.12 -22.34 -1.91
C VAL A 347 -4.63 -22.23 -1.78
N TYR A 348 -5.14 -22.32 -0.56
CA TYR A 348 -6.55 -22.21 -0.23
C TYR A 348 -6.82 -20.90 0.49
N LYS A 349 -7.86 -20.17 0.06
CA LYS A 349 -8.36 -18.99 0.78
C LYS A 349 -9.54 -19.36 1.66
N ILE A 350 -9.41 -19.07 2.95
CA ILE A 350 -10.37 -19.48 3.97
C ILE A 350 -10.84 -18.26 4.76
N ALA A 351 -12.16 -18.09 4.87
CA ALA A 351 -12.79 -17.12 5.74
C ALA A 351 -13.26 -17.76 7.05
N LEU A 352 -13.11 -17.04 8.16
CA LEU A 352 -13.58 -17.44 9.49
C LEU A 352 -14.44 -16.36 10.12
N GLY A 353 -15.47 -16.78 10.86
CA GLY A 353 -16.21 -15.95 11.79
C GLY A 353 -15.59 -16.04 13.18
N ILE A 354 -15.21 -14.89 13.74
CA ILE A 354 -14.50 -14.79 15.02
C ILE A 354 -15.36 -14.07 16.05
N GLU A 355 -15.40 -14.66 17.24
CA GLU A 355 -15.99 -14.10 18.46
C GLU A 355 -14.86 -13.88 19.48
N TYR A 356 -14.91 -12.77 20.23
CA TYR A 356 -13.94 -12.49 21.28
C TYR A 356 -14.45 -11.50 22.34
N ASP A 357 -14.00 -11.72 23.57
CA ASP A 357 -14.07 -10.75 24.67
C ASP A 357 -12.83 -9.84 24.60
N GLY A 358 -13.01 -8.61 24.12
CA GLY A 358 -11.94 -7.62 23.97
C GLY A 358 -11.40 -7.04 25.27
N SER A 359 -12.01 -7.30 26.43
CA SER A 359 -11.67 -6.63 27.70
C SER A 359 -10.24 -6.85 28.18
N LYS A 360 -9.57 -7.90 27.69
CA LYS A 360 -8.17 -8.24 28.01
C LYS A 360 -7.18 -7.90 26.89
N TYR A 361 -7.65 -7.24 25.83
CA TYR A 361 -6.90 -7.01 24.61
C TYR A 361 -6.82 -5.52 24.29
N TYR A 362 -5.67 -5.11 23.75
CA TYR A 362 -5.40 -3.74 23.30
C TYR A 362 -5.84 -3.56 21.84
N GLY A 363 -7.00 -4.12 21.52
CA GLY A 363 -7.64 -4.07 20.20
C GLY A 363 -7.38 -5.31 19.38
N TRP A 364 -7.84 -5.25 18.12
CA TRP A 364 -7.67 -6.34 17.18
C TRP A 364 -6.20 -6.53 16.76
N GLN A 365 -5.56 -5.44 16.33
CA GLN A 365 -4.30 -5.47 15.57
C GLN A 365 -3.12 -5.90 16.44
N ARG A 366 -2.26 -6.77 15.88
CA ARG A 366 -0.98 -7.16 16.49
C ARG A 366 -0.11 -5.94 16.77
N GLN A 367 0.43 -5.88 17.99
CA GLN A 367 1.32 -4.84 18.51
C GLN A 367 2.41 -5.52 19.37
N ASN A 368 3.58 -4.92 19.50
CA ASN A 368 4.78 -5.61 20.02
C ASN A 368 4.70 -5.99 21.51
N GLU A 369 4.03 -5.18 22.34
CA GLU A 369 4.11 -5.31 23.81
C GLU A 369 2.77 -5.62 24.48
N VAL A 370 1.70 -5.70 23.70
CA VAL A 370 0.33 -5.81 24.22
C VAL A 370 -0.43 -6.96 23.59
N ARG A 371 -1.26 -7.62 24.39
CA ARG A 371 -2.11 -8.72 23.93
C ARG A 371 -3.08 -8.19 22.88
N SER A 372 -3.11 -8.82 21.71
CA SER A 372 -4.06 -8.53 20.64
C SER A 372 -4.82 -9.80 20.22
N VAL A 373 -6.01 -9.60 19.66
CA VAL A 373 -6.83 -10.73 19.17
C VAL A 373 -6.17 -11.37 17.94
N GLN A 374 -5.64 -10.55 17.03
CA GLN A 374 -4.96 -11.01 15.81
C GLN A 374 -3.80 -11.95 16.13
N GLU A 375 -2.90 -11.56 17.03
CA GLU A 375 -1.72 -12.38 17.35
C GLU A 375 -2.11 -13.75 17.92
N LYS A 376 -3.13 -13.81 18.79
CA LYS A 376 -3.62 -15.07 19.35
C LYS A 376 -4.22 -15.96 18.27
N LEU A 377 -4.98 -15.38 17.35
CA LEU A 377 -5.58 -16.10 16.24
C LEU A 377 -4.54 -16.62 15.25
N GLU A 378 -3.57 -15.78 14.85
CA GLU A 378 -2.45 -16.17 13.96
C GLU A 378 -1.63 -17.31 14.58
N LYS A 379 -1.32 -17.23 15.88
CA LYS A 379 -0.59 -18.30 16.60
C LYS A 379 -1.36 -19.61 16.64
N ALA A 380 -2.69 -19.58 16.82
CA ALA A 380 -3.51 -20.78 16.83
C ALA A 380 -3.67 -21.37 15.41
N LEU A 381 -3.89 -20.53 14.41
CA LEU A 381 -3.98 -20.94 13.01
C LEU A 381 -2.68 -21.53 12.51
N SER A 382 -1.55 -20.90 12.84
CA SER A 382 -0.22 -21.37 12.41
C SER A 382 0.09 -22.77 12.94
N GLN A 383 -0.36 -23.10 14.16
CA GLN A 383 -0.21 -24.44 14.72
C GLN A 383 -1.06 -25.48 13.98
N VAL A 384 -2.31 -25.15 13.65
CA VAL A 384 -3.22 -26.06 12.93
C VAL A 384 -2.78 -26.27 11.48
N ALA A 385 -2.33 -25.18 10.84
CA ALA A 385 -1.81 -25.20 9.47
C ALA A 385 -0.43 -25.87 9.39
N ASN A 386 0.36 -25.81 10.47
CA ASN A 386 1.78 -26.17 10.51
C ASN A 386 2.64 -25.32 9.54
N GLU A 387 2.28 -24.05 9.43
CA GLU A 387 3.00 -23.01 8.67
C GLU A 387 2.61 -21.64 9.25
N PRO A 388 3.43 -20.58 9.07
CA PRO A 388 3.06 -19.24 9.51
C PRO A 388 1.80 -18.73 8.79
N ILE A 389 0.79 -18.31 9.56
CA ILE A 389 -0.46 -17.75 9.02
C ILE A 389 -0.58 -16.27 9.40
N THR A 390 -0.83 -15.43 8.40
CA THR A 390 -1.22 -14.03 8.56
C THR A 390 -2.70 -13.88 8.24
N VAL A 391 -3.45 -13.15 9.08
CA VAL A 391 -4.89 -12.94 8.87
C VAL A 391 -5.21 -11.50 8.49
N PHE A 392 -6.22 -11.31 7.65
CA PHE A 392 -6.82 -10.02 7.36
C PHE A 392 -8.23 -9.97 7.92
N CYS A 393 -8.58 -8.90 8.63
CA CYS A 393 -9.91 -8.72 9.24
C CYS A 393 -10.81 -7.75 8.49
N ALA A 394 -12.12 -7.86 8.74
CA ALA A 394 -13.12 -6.96 8.19
C ALA A 394 -13.05 -5.54 8.75
N GLY A 395 -12.73 -5.41 10.03
CA GLY A 395 -12.55 -4.11 10.68
C GLY A 395 -11.73 -4.23 11.95
N ARG A 396 -10.77 -3.32 12.15
CA ARG A 396 -10.04 -3.23 13.40
C ARG A 396 -10.98 -2.72 14.50
N THR A 397 -10.87 -3.29 15.70
CA THR A 397 -11.59 -2.81 16.89
C THR A 397 -10.60 -2.19 17.88
N ASP A 398 -11.06 -1.16 18.61
CA ASP A 398 -10.27 -0.47 19.64
C ASP A 398 -9.97 -1.40 20.84
N ALA A 399 -9.05 -0.98 21.70
CA ALA A 399 -8.79 -1.63 22.98
C ALA A 399 -10.05 -1.78 23.83
N GLY A 400 -10.32 -2.98 24.36
CA GLY A 400 -11.49 -3.27 25.17
C GLY A 400 -12.80 -3.54 24.40
N VAL A 401 -12.83 -3.38 23.07
CA VAL A 401 -14.04 -3.60 22.25
C VAL A 401 -14.21 -5.08 21.92
N HIS A 402 -15.42 -5.59 22.03
CA HIS A 402 -15.75 -7.00 21.77
C HIS A 402 -16.13 -7.25 20.31
N GLY A 403 -16.06 -8.52 19.88
CA GLY A 403 -16.50 -8.95 18.56
C GLY A 403 -17.33 -10.21 18.66
N THR A 404 -18.47 -10.26 17.96
CA THR A 404 -19.31 -11.48 17.84
C THR A 404 -19.61 -11.81 16.38
N GLY A 405 -19.44 -10.84 15.48
CA GLY A 405 -19.55 -11.02 14.03
C GLY A 405 -18.31 -10.54 13.27
N GLN A 406 -17.12 -10.63 13.88
CA GLN A 406 -15.88 -10.30 13.16
C GLN A 406 -15.63 -11.35 12.08
N VAL A 407 -15.21 -10.91 10.89
CA VAL A 407 -14.85 -11.82 9.80
C VAL A 407 -13.39 -11.62 9.46
N VAL A 408 -12.68 -12.72 9.28
CA VAL A 408 -11.29 -12.71 8.81
C VAL A 408 -11.14 -13.62 7.60
N HIS A 409 -10.05 -13.44 6.85
CA HIS A 409 -9.56 -14.46 5.95
C HIS A 409 -8.05 -14.63 6.04
N PHE A 410 -7.57 -15.77 5.57
CA PHE A 410 -6.16 -16.09 5.42
C PHE A 410 -5.98 -17.06 4.25
N GLU A 411 -4.73 -17.20 3.82
CA GLU A 411 -4.31 -18.15 2.79
C GLU A 411 -3.41 -19.21 3.42
N THR A 412 -3.52 -20.44 2.94
CA THR A 412 -2.77 -21.59 3.48
C THR A 412 -2.56 -22.64 2.40
N THR A 413 -1.41 -23.33 2.43
CA THR A 413 -1.19 -24.54 1.62
C THR A 413 -1.68 -25.80 2.34
N ALA A 414 -1.98 -25.69 3.63
CA ALA A 414 -2.40 -26.81 4.46
C ALA A 414 -3.82 -27.26 4.14
N GLN A 415 -3.94 -28.45 3.55
CA GLN A 415 -5.25 -29.08 3.41
C GLN A 415 -5.72 -29.64 4.75
N ARG A 416 -6.81 -29.09 5.29
CA ARG A 416 -7.46 -29.56 6.52
C ARG A 416 -8.97 -29.57 6.35
N LYS A 417 -9.65 -30.42 7.11
CA LYS A 417 -11.11 -30.41 7.20
C LYS A 417 -11.58 -29.19 7.98
N ASP A 418 -12.80 -28.72 7.72
CA ASP A 418 -13.45 -27.61 8.44
C ASP A 418 -13.39 -27.75 9.97
N ALA A 419 -13.50 -28.99 10.48
CA ALA A 419 -13.39 -29.27 11.92
C ALA A 419 -12.03 -28.89 12.51
N ALA A 420 -10.94 -28.95 11.73
CA ALA A 420 -9.63 -28.51 12.18
C ALA A 420 -9.56 -26.98 12.28
N TRP A 421 -10.10 -26.26 11.29
CA TRP A 421 -10.15 -24.79 11.29
C TRP A 421 -11.09 -24.21 12.35
N THR A 422 -12.03 -25.01 12.84
CA THR A 422 -12.97 -24.64 13.89
C THR A 422 -12.53 -25.20 15.24
N LEU A 423 -12.77 -26.49 15.50
CA LEU A 423 -12.46 -27.15 16.76
C LEU A 423 -10.95 -27.19 17.04
N GLY A 424 -10.14 -27.44 16.02
CA GLY A 424 -8.68 -27.48 16.16
C GLY A 424 -8.09 -26.11 16.52
N VAL A 425 -8.54 -25.04 15.85
CA VAL A 425 -8.09 -23.67 16.17
C VAL A 425 -8.60 -23.26 17.55
N ASN A 426 -9.87 -23.55 17.87
CA ASN A 426 -10.44 -23.26 19.20
C ASN A 426 -9.71 -23.96 20.35
N ALA A 427 -9.22 -25.19 20.13
CA ALA A 427 -8.42 -25.89 21.13
C ALA A 427 -7.07 -25.20 21.43
N ASN A 428 -6.57 -24.38 20.50
CA ASN A 428 -5.32 -23.63 20.62
C ASN A 428 -5.54 -22.14 20.97
N LEU A 429 -6.79 -21.67 20.97
CA LEU A 429 -7.15 -20.31 21.34
C LEU A 429 -7.36 -20.19 22.87
N PRO A 430 -7.10 -19.00 23.45
CA PRO A 430 -7.55 -18.72 24.81
C PRO A 430 -9.09 -18.73 24.87
N GLY A 431 -9.67 -19.05 26.03
CA GLY A 431 -11.13 -19.18 26.20
C GLY A 431 -11.95 -17.90 26.02
N ASP A 432 -11.32 -16.78 25.68
CA ASP A 432 -11.94 -15.50 25.36
C ASP A 432 -11.86 -15.13 23.86
N ILE A 433 -11.43 -16.05 23.00
CA ILE A 433 -11.50 -15.96 21.54
C ILE A 433 -12.01 -17.30 20.98
N ALA A 434 -12.94 -17.26 20.03
CA ALA A 434 -13.47 -18.45 19.40
C ALA A 434 -13.74 -18.25 17.90
N VAL A 435 -13.35 -19.25 17.10
CA VAL A 435 -13.84 -19.46 15.73
C VAL A 435 -15.24 -20.06 15.80
N ARG A 436 -16.20 -19.40 15.15
CA ARG A 436 -17.63 -19.77 15.13
C ARG A 436 -18.03 -20.54 13.88
N TRP A 437 -17.39 -20.23 12.75
CA TRP A 437 -17.61 -20.90 11.48
C TRP A 437 -16.40 -20.75 10.57
N VAL A 438 -16.33 -21.61 9.56
CA VAL A 438 -15.32 -21.60 8.50
C VAL A 438 -16.00 -21.72 7.14
N LYS A 439 -15.42 -21.08 6.12
CA LYS A 439 -15.88 -21.16 4.73
C LYS A 439 -14.68 -21.01 3.80
N ALA A 440 -14.53 -21.92 2.83
CA ALA A 440 -13.64 -21.69 1.70
C ALA A 440 -14.25 -20.60 0.80
N VAL A 441 -13.45 -19.63 0.41
CA VAL A 441 -13.90 -18.46 -0.35
C VAL A 441 -13.10 -18.33 -1.65
N PRO A 442 -13.65 -17.69 -2.70
CA PRO A 442 -12.92 -17.49 -3.94
C PRO A 442 -11.74 -16.51 -3.76
N ASP A 443 -10.79 -16.54 -4.69
CA ASP A 443 -9.55 -15.76 -4.60
C ASP A 443 -9.77 -14.23 -4.57
N ASP A 444 -10.89 -13.75 -5.13
CA ASP A 444 -11.27 -12.33 -5.12
C ASP A 444 -11.89 -11.86 -3.79
N PHE A 445 -12.12 -12.77 -2.83
CA PHE A 445 -12.63 -12.39 -1.51
C PHE A 445 -11.53 -11.74 -0.66
N HIS A 446 -11.86 -10.59 -0.08
CA HIS A 446 -11.03 -9.96 0.94
C HIS A 446 -11.89 -9.46 2.09
N ALA A 447 -11.66 -9.97 3.30
CA ALA A 447 -12.47 -9.67 4.49
C ALA A 447 -12.71 -8.17 4.72
N ARG A 448 -11.69 -7.32 4.49
CA ARG A 448 -11.82 -5.85 4.58
C ARG A 448 -12.51 -5.18 3.39
N PHE A 449 -12.01 -5.42 2.18
CA PHE A 449 -12.35 -4.63 0.99
C PHE A 449 -13.64 -5.10 0.32
N SER A 450 -13.97 -6.39 0.42
CA SER A 450 -15.25 -6.92 -0.06
C SER A 450 -16.42 -6.57 0.87
N ALA A 451 -16.18 -6.05 2.07
CA ALA A 451 -17.23 -5.74 3.03
C ALA A 451 -17.97 -4.44 2.67
N THR A 452 -19.29 -4.54 2.51
CA THR A 452 -20.16 -3.43 2.11
C THR A 452 -20.68 -2.62 3.29
N ALA A 453 -20.76 -3.22 4.48
CA ALA A 453 -21.12 -2.54 5.72
C ALA A 453 -20.60 -3.27 6.96
N ARG A 454 -20.48 -2.53 8.07
CA ARG A 454 -20.29 -3.10 9.41
C ARG A 454 -21.44 -2.66 10.32
N ARG A 455 -21.81 -3.51 11.27
CA ARG A 455 -22.85 -3.24 12.26
C ARG A 455 -22.30 -3.41 13.66
N TYR A 456 -22.54 -2.42 14.50
CA TYR A 456 -22.15 -2.40 15.90
C TYR A 456 -23.37 -2.30 16.79
N ARG A 457 -23.30 -2.94 17.97
CA ARG A 457 -24.23 -2.68 19.07
C ARG A 457 -23.43 -2.16 20.27
N TYR A 458 -23.93 -1.10 20.88
CA TYR A 458 -23.42 -0.57 22.13
C TYR A 458 -24.41 -0.81 23.26
N ILE A 459 -23.99 -1.51 24.30
CA ILE A 459 -24.83 -1.96 25.40
C ILE A 459 -24.57 -1.12 26.64
N ILE A 460 -25.57 -0.34 27.04
CA ILE A 460 -25.55 0.49 28.24
C ILE A 460 -26.38 -0.23 29.30
N TYR A 461 -25.77 -0.61 30.42
CA TYR A 461 -26.53 -1.00 31.60
C TYR A 461 -26.89 0.26 32.39
N ASN A 462 -28.13 0.69 32.24
CA ASN A 462 -28.65 1.91 32.79
C ASN A 462 -29.38 1.65 34.12
N HIS A 463 -28.62 1.74 35.21
CA HIS A 463 -29.11 1.47 36.56
C HIS A 463 -28.24 2.20 37.58
N ARG A 464 -28.80 2.63 38.71
CA ARG A 464 -28.03 3.40 39.71
C ARG A 464 -26.81 2.66 40.26
N LEU A 465 -26.94 1.35 40.46
CA LEU A 465 -25.89 0.47 40.98
C LEU A 465 -25.22 -0.30 39.84
N ARG A 466 -23.88 -0.38 39.86
CA ARG A 466 -23.08 -1.11 38.86
C ARG A 466 -23.37 -2.62 38.89
N PRO A 467 -23.25 -3.33 37.76
CA PRO A 467 -23.41 -4.77 37.73
C PRO A 467 -22.12 -5.47 38.21
N ALA A 468 -22.26 -6.60 38.89
CA ALA A 468 -21.13 -7.46 39.26
C ALA A 468 -20.75 -8.43 38.12
N VAL A 469 -21.76 -8.97 37.44
CA VAL A 469 -21.64 -9.85 36.26
C VAL A 469 -21.65 -8.99 35.00
N LEU A 470 -20.89 -9.37 33.96
CA LEU A 470 -20.72 -8.58 32.73
C LEU A 470 -20.19 -7.14 32.95
N SER A 471 -19.52 -6.86 34.07
CA SER A 471 -18.94 -5.54 34.35
C SER A 471 -17.94 -5.05 33.30
N LYS A 472 -17.46 -5.97 32.45
CA LYS A 472 -16.59 -5.73 31.30
C LYS A 472 -17.22 -6.02 29.95
N GLY A 473 -18.52 -6.35 29.90
CA GLY A 473 -19.28 -6.57 28.68
C GLY A 473 -20.44 -5.59 28.47
N VAL A 474 -20.59 -4.61 29.36
CA VAL A 474 -21.55 -3.50 29.24
C VAL A 474 -20.94 -2.22 29.79
N THR A 475 -21.42 -1.07 29.34
CA THR A 475 -21.10 0.22 29.96
C THR A 475 -22.16 0.58 30.99
N HIS A 476 -21.75 0.71 32.25
CA HIS A 476 -22.64 1.15 33.32
C HIS A 476 -22.84 2.68 33.28
N PHE A 477 -24.09 3.12 33.31
CA PHE A 477 -24.48 4.52 33.42
C PHE A 477 -25.54 4.68 34.51
N TYR A 478 -25.29 5.54 35.51
CA TYR A 478 -26.06 5.57 36.76
C TYR A 478 -27.30 6.47 36.72
N GLU A 479 -27.31 7.50 35.87
CA GLU A 479 -28.45 8.41 35.71
C GLU A 479 -29.49 7.82 34.77
N PRO A 480 -30.80 7.96 35.02
CA PRO A 480 -31.84 7.46 34.11
C PRO A 480 -31.69 8.03 32.70
N LEU A 481 -31.72 7.16 31.69
CA LEU A 481 -31.66 7.55 30.28
C LEU A 481 -33.03 7.43 29.59
N ASP A 482 -33.48 8.48 28.90
CA ASP A 482 -34.61 8.40 27.98
C ASP A 482 -34.15 7.85 26.61
N ALA A 483 -34.42 6.56 26.38
CA ALA A 483 -34.03 5.87 25.16
C ALA A 483 -34.76 6.40 23.91
N GLU A 484 -36.00 6.86 24.05
CA GLU A 484 -36.78 7.42 22.93
C GLU A 484 -36.20 8.78 22.52
N ARG A 485 -35.78 9.58 23.49
CA ARG A 485 -35.09 10.85 23.24
C ARG A 485 -33.74 10.64 22.56
N MET A 486 -32.97 9.65 23.03
CA MET A 486 -31.73 9.22 22.37
C MET A 486 -31.99 8.75 20.93
N HIS A 487 -33.05 7.96 20.72
CA HIS A 487 -33.42 7.46 19.41
C HIS A 487 -33.74 8.59 18.43
N ARG A 488 -34.56 9.58 18.83
CA ARG A 488 -34.90 10.74 18.02
C ARG A 488 -33.67 11.59 17.67
N ALA A 489 -32.81 11.87 18.66
CA ALA A 489 -31.60 12.65 18.44
C ALA A 489 -30.60 11.95 17.51
N ALA A 490 -30.56 10.62 17.52
CA ALA A 490 -29.68 9.83 16.66
C ALA A 490 -30.07 9.86 15.17
N GLN A 491 -31.32 10.20 14.83
CA GLN A 491 -31.82 10.09 13.45
C GLN A 491 -31.13 11.07 12.48
N CYS A 492 -30.60 12.19 12.97
CA CYS A 492 -29.85 13.13 12.12
C CYS A 492 -28.53 12.56 11.59
N LEU A 493 -28.07 11.41 12.11
CA LEU A 493 -26.84 10.75 11.69
C LEU A 493 -27.02 9.89 10.44
N LEU A 494 -28.27 9.57 10.05
CA LEU A 494 -28.57 8.73 8.89
C LEU A 494 -28.14 9.40 7.57
N GLY A 495 -27.72 8.57 6.62
CA GLY A 495 -27.21 9.01 5.32
C GLY A 495 -25.74 9.38 5.35
N GLU A 496 -25.31 10.05 4.30
CA GLU A 496 -23.92 10.44 4.08
C GLU A 496 -23.60 11.78 4.77
N ASN A 497 -22.76 11.73 5.79
CA ASN A 497 -22.43 12.89 6.64
C ASN A 497 -20.94 12.96 6.97
N ASP A 498 -20.46 14.15 7.33
CA ASP A 498 -19.11 14.42 7.83
C ASP A 498 -19.03 14.17 9.35
N PHE A 499 -18.37 13.07 9.75
CA PHE A 499 -18.25 12.68 11.17
C PHE A 499 -17.02 13.26 11.87
N THR A 500 -16.49 14.41 11.44
CA THR A 500 -15.30 15.02 12.05
C THR A 500 -15.46 15.24 13.56
N SER A 501 -16.63 15.68 14.03
CA SER A 501 -16.91 15.89 15.47
C SER A 501 -16.90 14.60 16.28
N PHE A 502 -17.10 13.46 15.63
CA PHE A 502 -17.10 12.14 16.26
C PHE A 502 -15.82 11.35 15.97
N ARG A 503 -14.77 12.00 15.44
CA ARG A 503 -13.51 11.37 15.02
C ARG A 503 -12.36 11.65 15.98
N ALA A 504 -11.69 10.58 16.44
CA ALA A 504 -10.46 10.71 17.23
C ALA A 504 -9.31 11.41 16.48
N VAL A 505 -8.38 12.04 17.21
CA VAL A 505 -7.19 12.72 16.65
C VAL A 505 -6.33 11.78 15.82
N GLN A 506 -6.12 10.58 16.33
CA GLN A 506 -5.31 9.54 15.70
C GLN A 506 -6.11 8.70 14.69
N CYS A 507 -7.13 9.27 14.05
CA CYS A 507 -7.90 8.52 13.06
C CYS A 507 -7.14 8.42 11.74
N GLN A 508 -6.82 7.19 11.32
CA GLN A 508 -6.13 6.89 10.06
C GLN A 508 -7.03 7.00 8.81
N SER A 509 -8.31 7.34 8.96
CA SER A 509 -9.22 7.47 7.82
C SER A 509 -9.03 8.80 7.10
N ARG A 510 -8.71 8.71 5.80
CA ARG A 510 -8.54 9.84 4.85
C ARG A 510 -9.75 10.79 4.81
N THR A 511 -10.95 10.24 4.87
CA THR A 511 -12.20 11.03 4.86
C THR A 511 -13.00 10.81 6.15
N PRO A 512 -13.60 11.87 6.74
CA PRO A 512 -14.56 11.74 7.82
C PRO A 512 -15.97 11.36 7.32
N TRP A 513 -16.19 11.37 6.00
CA TRP A 513 -17.49 11.08 5.42
C TRP A 513 -17.85 9.60 5.58
N ARG A 514 -19.04 9.33 6.13
CA ARG A 514 -19.60 7.99 6.27
C ARG A 514 -21.08 8.00 5.94
N ASN A 515 -21.54 6.88 5.39
CA ASN A 515 -22.95 6.65 5.15
C ASN A 515 -23.48 5.73 6.25
N VAL A 516 -24.19 6.29 7.24
CA VAL A 516 -24.89 5.51 8.26
C VAL A 516 -26.21 5.06 7.67
N MET A 517 -26.33 3.75 7.47
CA MET A 517 -27.46 3.09 6.83
C MET A 517 -28.59 2.77 7.81
N HIS A 518 -28.24 2.62 9.09
CA HIS A 518 -29.18 2.27 10.15
C HIS A 518 -28.67 2.80 11.48
N ILE A 519 -29.56 3.37 12.29
CA ILE A 519 -29.32 3.64 13.70
C ILE A 519 -30.61 3.52 14.50
N ASN A 520 -30.58 2.76 15.58
CA ASN A 520 -31.71 2.56 16.47
C ASN A 520 -31.26 2.59 17.93
N VAL A 521 -32.11 3.14 18.82
CA VAL A 521 -31.86 3.14 20.27
C VAL A 521 -33.07 2.54 20.95
N THR A 522 -32.89 1.45 21.68
CA THR A 522 -33.99 0.67 22.26
C THR A 522 -33.73 0.35 23.71
N ARG A 523 -34.79 0.18 24.49
CA ARG A 523 -34.73 -0.20 25.90
C ARG A 523 -35.22 -1.63 26.10
N HIS A 524 -34.37 -2.43 26.75
CA HIS A 524 -34.67 -3.80 27.18
C HIS A 524 -34.49 -3.90 28.69
N GLY A 525 -35.54 -3.57 29.44
CA GLY A 525 -35.47 -3.46 30.91
C GLY A 525 -34.42 -2.43 31.35
N PRO A 526 -33.38 -2.84 32.12
CA PRO A 526 -32.32 -1.92 32.54
C PRO A 526 -31.27 -1.64 31.44
N TYR A 527 -31.35 -2.30 30.28
CA TYR A 527 -30.40 -2.09 29.20
C TYR A 527 -30.92 -1.07 28.18
N VAL A 528 -30.06 -0.17 27.74
CA VAL A 528 -30.27 0.67 26.56
C VAL A 528 -29.26 0.25 25.50
N VAL A 529 -29.75 -0.07 24.31
CA VAL A 529 -28.95 -0.62 23.21
C VAL A 529 -28.97 0.37 22.05
N VAL A 530 -27.78 0.80 21.64
CA VAL A 530 -27.58 1.59 20.42
C VAL A 530 -27.08 0.66 19.32
N ASP A 531 -27.91 0.40 18.32
CA ASP A 531 -27.59 -0.42 17.16
C ASP A 531 -27.32 0.47 15.95
N ILE A 532 -26.14 0.36 15.34
CA ILE A 532 -25.70 1.25 14.26
C ILE A 532 -25.00 0.46 13.15
N LYS A 533 -25.37 0.75 11.90
CA LYS A 533 -24.77 0.16 10.69
C LYS A 533 -24.33 1.25 9.73
N ALA A 534 -23.13 1.11 9.17
CA ALA A 534 -22.59 2.03 8.19
C ALA A 534 -21.69 1.31 7.19
N ASN A 535 -21.40 1.95 6.05
CA ASN A 535 -20.41 1.46 5.08
C ASN A 535 -19.03 1.27 5.74
N ALA A 536 -18.63 2.21 6.59
CA ALA A 536 -17.42 2.17 7.41
C ALA A 536 -17.59 3.06 8.65
N PHE A 537 -16.63 3.02 9.56
CA PHE A 537 -16.58 3.89 10.73
C PHE A 537 -15.20 4.57 10.83
N VAL A 538 -15.16 5.77 11.41
CA VAL A 538 -13.91 6.43 11.79
C VAL A 538 -13.51 6.02 13.22
N HIS A 539 -12.24 6.23 13.60
CA HIS A 539 -11.74 5.86 14.93
C HIS A 539 -12.56 6.52 16.04
N HIS A 540 -13.04 5.71 16.99
CA HIS A 540 -13.95 6.05 18.10
C HIS A 540 -15.37 6.53 17.71
N MET A 541 -15.75 6.49 16.43
CA MET A 541 -17.02 7.06 15.94
C MET A 541 -18.23 6.64 16.78
N VAL A 542 -18.47 5.33 16.91
CA VAL A 542 -19.63 4.80 17.63
C VAL A 542 -19.60 5.21 19.10
N ARG A 543 -18.42 5.20 19.74
CA ARG A 543 -18.26 5.52 21.16
C ARG A 543 -18.47 7.01 21.43
N ASN A 544 -18.05 7.88 20.52
CA ASN A 544 -18.29 9.33 20.62
C ASN A 544 -19.77 9.65 20.41
N ILE A 545 -20.42 9.02 19.42
CA ILE A 545 -21.87 9.15 19.20
C ILE A 545 -22.63 8.72 20.46
N VAL A 546 -22.31 7.54 21.01
CA VAL A 546 -22.99 7.04 22.21
C VAL A 546 -22.72 7.92 23.43
N GLY A 547 -21.50 8.43 23.59
CA GLY A 547 -21.15 9.41 24.63
C GLY A 547 -22.09 10.61 24.60
N SER A 548 -22.24 11.24 23.43
CA SER A 548 -23.12 12.39 23.26
C SER A 548 -24.60 12.03 23.41
N LEU A 549 -25.03 10.87 22.93
CA LEU A 549 -26.41 10.41 23.11
C LEU A 549 -26.76 10.20 24.59
N MET A 550 -25.82 9.73 25.42
CA MET A 550 -26.08 9.60 26.87
C MET A 550 -26.35 10.95 27.53
N GLU A 551 -25.68 12.04 27.13
CA GLU A 551 -25.97 13.39 27.63
C GLU A 551 -27.36 13.88 27.22
N VAL A 552 -27.79 13.56 25.99
CA VAL A 552 -29.15 13.86 25.52
C VAL A 552 -30.19 13.04 26.30
N GLY A 553 -29.93 11.75 26.51
CA GLY A 553 -30.80 10.83 27.25
C GLY A 553 -30.91 11.15 28.74
N ALA A 554 -29.85 11.71 29.33
CA ALA A 554 -29.82 12.19 30.72
C ALA A 554 -30.45 13.59 30.89
N HIS A 555 -30.95 14.19 29.80
CA HIS A 555 -31.50 15.56 29.75
C HIS A 555 -30.49 16.70 30.01
N ASN A 556 -29.19 16.42 29.96
CA ASN A 556 -28.14 17.45 30.06
C ASN A 556 -28.02 18.28 28.77
N GLN A 557 -28.46 17.72 27.64
CA GLN A 557 -28.45 18.38 26.32
C GLN A 557 -29.79 18.24 25.58
N PRO A 558 -30.14 19.19 24.69
CA PRO A 558 -31.34 19.09 23.85
C PRO A 558 -31.21 18.03 22.74
N GLU A 559 -32.34 17.58 22.18
CA GLU A 559 -32.35 16.59 21.07
C GLU A 559 -31.64 17.11 19.81
N SER A 560 -31.66 18.43 19.57
CA SER A 560 -30.99 19.08 18.44
C SER A 560 -29.45 19.00 18.52
N TRP A 561 -28.91 18.75 19.71
CA TRP A 561 -27.48 18.88 19.97
C TRP A 561 -26.63 17.92 19.13
N ILE A 562 -27.11 16.71 18.84
CA ILE A 562 -26.38 15.76 17.98
C ILE A 562 -26.21 16.32 16.56
N ALA A 563 -27.25 16.98 16.03
CA ALA A 563 -27.18 17.62 14.72
C ALA A 563 -26.26 18.85 14.73
N GLU A 564 -26.29 19.63 15.82
CA GLU A 564 -25.37 20.76 16.03
C GLU A 564 -23.91 20.30 16.09
N LEU A 565 -23.63 19.22 16.82
CA LEU A 565 -22.30 18.60 16.86
C LEU A 565 -21.84 18.17 15.47
N LEU A 566 -22.69 17.46 14.72
CA LEU A 566 -22.37 17.01 13.37
C LEU A 566 -22.05 18.19 12.43
N ALA A 567 -22.82 19.27 12.52
CA ALA A 567 -22.61 20.48 11.74
C ALA A 567 -21.35 21.27 12.14
N ALA A 568 -20.99 21.26 13.42
CA ALA A 568 -19.85 22.02 13.94
C ALA A 568 -18.48 21.52 13.43
N LYS A 569 -18.36 20.23 13.08
CA LYS A 569 -17.12 19.59 12.63
C LYS A 569 -15.94 19.79 13.58
N ASP A 570 -16.23 19.94 14.87
CA ASP A 570 -15.24 20.14 15.94
C ASP A 570 -15.43 19.08 17.02
N ARG A 571 -14.41 18.24 17.17
CA ARG A 571 -14.39 17.15 18.15
C ARG A 571 -14.39 17.61 19.60
N THR A 572 -13.93 18.84 19.87
CA THR A 572 -13.79 19.35 21.24
C THR A 572 -15.14 19.65 21.88
N LEU A 573 -16.19 19.74 21.06
CA LEU A 573 -17.56 20.01 21.49
C LEU A 573 -18.34 18.73 21.84
N ALA A 574 -17.88 17.56 21.39
CA ALA A 574 -18.55 16.29 21.68
C ALA A 574 -18.39 15.90 23.16
N ALA A 575 -19.32 15.09 23.68
CA ALA A 575 -19.22 14.57 25.04
C ALA A 575 -18.00 13.62 25.19
N ALA A 576 -17.72 13.24 26.44
CA ALA A 576 -16.70 12.25 26.73
C ALA A 576 -16.95 10.95 25.97
N THR A 577 -15.90 10.40 25.35
CA THR A 577 -15.97 9.13 24.62
C THR A 577 -16.48 8.02 25.53
N ALA A 578 -17.55 7.35 25.13
CA ALA A 578 -18.10 6.25 25.90
C ALA A 578 -17.07 5.11 26.06
N LYS A 579 -17.17 4.35 27.16
CA LYS A 579 -16.22 3.27 27.46
C LYS A 579 -16.24 2.16 26.39
N ALA A 580 -15.16 1.41 26.24
CA ALA A 580 -15.04 0.40 25.18
C ALA A 580 -15.85 -0.88 25.49
N GLU A 581 -16.01 -1.21 26.77
CA GLU A 581 -16.61 -2.47 27.25
C GLU A 581 -18.09 -2.65 26.85
N GLY A 582 -18.77 -1.58 26.45
CA GLY A 582 -20.14 -1.67 25.94
C GLY A 582 -20.23 -1.99 24.46
N LEU A 583 -19.15 -1.87 23.69
CA LEU A 583 -19.20 -1.91 22.22
C LEU A 583 -18.89 -3.31 21.67
N TYR A 584 -19.72 -3.77 20.74
CA TYR A 584 -19.59 -5.05 20.04
C TYR A 584 -19.64 -4.83 18.52
N LEU A 585 -18.66 -5.36 17.78
CA LEU A 585 -18.84 -5.62 16.34
C LEU A 585 -19.71 -6.86 16.18
N VAL A 586 -20.94 -6.70 15.71
CA VAL A 586 -21.95 -7.78 15.73
C VAL A 586 -22.21 -8.39 14.35
N ALA A 587 -21.93 -7.67 13.27
CA ALA A 587 -22.04 -8.21 11.92
C ALA A 587 -21.18 -7.42 10.91
N VAL A 588 -20.84 -8.09 9.82
CA VAL A 588 -20.22 -7.51 8.63
C VAL A 588 -20.97 -8.03 7.41
N ASP A 589 -21.35 -7.13 6.53
CA ASP A 589 -22.09 -7.45 5.32
C ASP A 589 -21.14 -7.59 4.14
N TYR A 590 -21.44 -8.57 3.28
CA TYR A 590 -20.71 -8.88 2.05
C TYR A 590 -21.70 -9.12 0.92
N PRO A 591 -21.28 -9.00 -0.36
CA PRO A 591 -22.08 -9.45 -1.50
C PRO A 591 -22.53 -10.91 -1.34
N ASP A 592 -23.80 -11.20 -1.65
CA ASP A 592 -24.39 -12.53 -1.45
C ASP A 592 -23.66 -13.64 -2.21
N ARG A 593 -22.93 -13.31 -3.30
CA ARG A 593 -22.12 -14.26 -4.09
C ARG A 593 -21.07 -15.02 -3.26
N TYR A 594 -20.63 -14.46 -2.13
CA TYR A 594 -19.64 -15.11 -1.26
C TYR A 594 -20.25 -16.14 -0.30
N ASP A 595 -21.57 -16.15 -0.13
CA ASP A 595 -22.31 -17.17 0.65
C ASP A 595 -21.68 -17.47 2.03
N LEU A 596 -21.35 -16.40 2.76
CA LEU A 596 -20.78 -16.53 4.10
C LEU A 596 -21.87 -16.89 5.12
N PRO A 597 -21.56 -17.74 6.12
CA PRO A 597 -22.48 -18.04 7.21
C PRO A 597 -22.94 -16.77 7.96
N LYS A 598 -24.24 -16.66 8.19
CA LYS A 598 -24.88 -15.54 8.91
C LYS A 598 -25.31 -16.00 10.32
N PRO A 599 -24.45 -15.90 11.36
CA PRO A 599 -24.84 -16.27 12.71
C PRO A 599 -25.89 -15.29 13.28
N PRO A 600 -26.61 -15.66 14.37
CA PRO A 600 -27.47 -14.74 15.11
C PRO A 600 -26.71 -13.48 15.54
N MET A 601 -27.39 -12.35 15.60
CA MET A 601 -26.74 -11.06 15.86
C MET A 601 -26.37 -10.95 17.35
N GLY A 602 -25.08 -10.77 17.62
CA GLY A 602 -24.62 -10.62 18.99
C GLY A 602 -25.09 -9.33 19.68
N PRO A 603 -24.69 -9.12 20.95
CA PRO A 603 -23.99 -10.10 21.79
C PRO A 603 -24.91 -11.25 22.23
N LEU A 604 -24.35 -12.44 22.43
CA LEU A 604 -25.09 -13.71 22.63
C LEU A 604 -26.09 -13.72 23.81
N PHE A 605 -25.99 -12.77 24.74
CA PHE A 605 -26.88 -12.64 25.89
C PHE A 605 -28.05 -11.67 25.67
N LEU A 606 -28.12 -11.02 24.50
CA LEU A 606 -29.25 -10.20 24.06
C LEU A 606 -29.94 -10.90 22.90
N ALA A 607 -31.27 -10.86 22.89
CA ALA A 607 -32.06 -11.35 21.76
C ALA A 607 -31.90 -10.40 20.56
N ASP A 608 -32.12 -10.96 19.36
CA ASP A 608 -32.04 -10.24 18.09
C ASP A 608 -33.03 -9.08 17.97
#